data_AF-A0A9D3Y0K9-F1
#
_entry.id   AF-A0A9D3Y0K9-F1
#
_cell.length_a   1.000
_cell.length_b   1.000
_cell.length_c   1.000
_cell.angle_alpha   90.00
_cell.angle_beta   90.00
_cell.angle_gamma   90.00
#
_symmetry.space_group_name_H-M   'P 1'
#
loop_
_entity.id
_entity.type
_entity.pdbx_description
1 polymer ?
#
loop_
_entity_poly.entity_id
_entity_poly.type
_entity_poly.pdbx_seq_one_letter_code
_entity_poly.pdbx_strand_id
1 'polypeptide(L)'
;MEKTRAPFKGREIHATPVCESDHSLSFFPSLPCLRKRGVYSADKEKSTSGCQKNGGRHHALFPGIFTTFCPHGICYGFEVMECAESPNRPFTFLKTRFERAPEIIIYDNTCNLHQYALNRDPVFFSHTRMVVDGLHWDNHTACAIGYKGLDYPFIRRINTQIVEQNNAKLKKLKSSLSYMTPAHFLMSLKFFLWHCNFTLKRCSQSGRNNTC
;
A
#
# COMPACT_ATOMS: atom_id res chain seq x y z
N MET A 1 -10.77 14.44 -43.65
CA MET A 1 -9.94 14.07 -42.48
C MET A 1 -10.86 13.86 -41.30
N GLU A 2 -11.17 12.59 -41.05
CA GLU A 2 -12.14 12.14 -40.07
C GLU A 2 -11.54 12.23 -38.66
N LYS A 3 -12.17 13.02 -37.78
CA LYS A 3 -11.71 13.20 -36.40
C LYS A 3 -12.13 11.97 -35.58
N THR A 4 -11.22 11.03 -35.39
CA THR A 4 -11.41 9.88 -34.50
C THR A 4 -11.61 10.38 -33.07
N ARG A 5 -12.81 10.20 -32.51
CA ARG A 5 -13.11 10.46 -31.10
C ARG A 5 -12.74 9.23 -30.27
N ALA A 6 -12.00 9.41 -29.18
CA ALA A 6 -11.65 8.34 -28.25
C ALA A 6 -12.91 7.75 -27.58
N PRO A 7 -12.99 6.43 -27.32
CA PRO A 7 -14.23 5.72 -26.98
C PRO A 7 -14.61 5.83 -25.48
N PHE A 8 -14.05 6.77 -24.74
CA PHE A 8 -14.25 6.86 -23.30
C PHE A 8 -15.32 7.91 -22.97
N LYS A 9 -16.59 7.47 -22.92
CA LYS A 9 -17.64 8.24 -22.24
C LYS A 9 -17.42 8.11 -20.72
N GLY A 10 -17.15 9.22 -20.05
CA GLY A 10 -17.11 9.30 -18.59
C GLY A 10 -18.44 8.82 -18.02
N ARG A 11 -18.41 7.72 -17.27
CA ARG A 11 -19.58 7.19 -16.56
C ARG A 11 -19.54 7.79 -15.15
N GLU A 12 -20.54 8.59 -14.81
CA GLU A 12 -20.75 9.02 -13.43
C GLU A 12 -20.97 7.77 -12.55
N ILE A 13 -20.11 7.60 -11.56
CA ILE A 13 -20.18 6.49 -10.61
C ILE A 13 -21.05 6.96 -9.45
N HIS A 14 -22.33 6.60 -9.46
CA HIS A 14 -23.10 6.57 -8.23
C HIS A 14 -22.53 5.46 -7.34
N ALA A 15 -21.81 5.86 -6.30
CA ALA A 15 -21.24 4.94 -5.31
C ALA A 15 -22.35 4.41 -4.41
N THR A 16 -22.92 3.26 -4.75
CA THR A 16 -23.53 2.39 -3.74
C THR A 16 -22.40 1.58 -3.10
N PRO A 17 -22.29 1.56 -1.77
CA PRO A 17 -21.30 0.74 -1.10
C PRO A 17 -21.70 -0.73 -1.30
N VAL A 18 -21.07 -1.40 -2.26
CA VAL A 18 -21.21 -2.83 -2.45
C VAL A 18 -19.83 -3.46 -2.35
N CYS A 19 -19.56 -4.04 -1.18
CA CYS A 19 -18.64 -5.16 -1.03
C CYS A 19 -18.93 -5.88 0.28
N GLU A 20 -19.93 -6.77 0.28
CA GLU A 20 -19.91 -7.92 1.19
C GLU A 20 -18.77 -8.83 0.73
N SER A 21 -17.60 -8.60 1.30
CA SER A 21 -16.64 -9.66 1.59
C SER A 21 -16.06 -9.32 2.95
N ASP A 22 -16.59 -9.99 3.97
CA ASP A 22 -16.02 -10.01 5.31
C ASP A 22 -14.62 -10.62 5.22
N HIS A 23 -13.64 -9.78 4.90
CA HIS A 23 -12.24 -10.14 4.99
C HIS A 23 -11.87 -10.05 6.46
N SER A 24 -12.15 -11.13 7.20
CA SER A 24 -11.85 -11.30 8.63
C SER A 24 -10.42 -10.89 9.01
N LEU A 25 -9.50 -10.84 8.05
CA LEU A 25 -8.08 -10.51 8.19
C LEU A 25 -7.68 -9.08 7.77
N SER A 26 -8.63 -8.20 7.42
CA SER A 26 -8.34 -6.82 7.03
C SER A 26 -9.05 -5.81 7.94
N PHE A 27 -8.41 -4.67 8.20
CA PHE A 27 -8.96 -3.60 9.01
C PHE A 27 -8.53 -2.24 8.49
N PHE A 28 -9.45 -1.53 7.83
CA PHE A 28 -9.25 -0.19 7.26
C PHE A 28 -10.39 0.75 7.66
N PRO A 29 -10.44 1.23 8.91
CA PRO A 29 -11.58 1.98 9.44
C PRO A 29 -11.84 3.29 8.70
N SER A 30 -10.81 3.91 8.13
CA SER A 30 -10.91 5.19 7.41
C SER A 30 -10.92 5.05 5.88
N LEU A 31 -10.83 3.83 5.35
CA LEU A 31 -10.76 3.53 3.93
C LEU A 31 -11.63 2.30 3.60
N PRO A 32 -12.96 2.44 3.66
CA PRO A 32 -13.87 1.35 3.33
C PRO A 32 -13.75 0.95 1.86
N CYS A 33 -14.17 -0.28 1.54
CA CYS A 33 -14.23 -0.74 0.16
C CYS A 33 -15.34 0.03 -0.60
N LEU A 34 -14.95 0.88 -1.54
CA LEU A 34 -15.84 1.71 -2.35
C LEU A 34 -16.35 0.97 -3.59
N ARG A 35 -15.55 0.03 -4.09
CA ARG A 35 -15.83 -0.71 -5.33
C ARG A 35 -15.06 -2.01 -5.40
N LYS A 36 -15.53 -2.93 -6.23
CA LYS A 36 -14.79 -4.16 -6.59
C LYS A 36 -13.53 -3.81 -7.41
N ARG A 37 -12.51 -4.67 -7.31
CA ARG A 37 -11.24 -4.54 -8.05
C ARG A 37 -11.46 -4.47 -9.57
N GLY A 38 -12.40 -5.25 -10.08
CA GLY A 38 -12.58 -5.49 -11.52
C GLY A 38 -11.88 -6.76 -12.00
N VAL A 39 -12.10 -7.08 -13.27
CA VAL A 39 -11.49 -8.20 -13.99
C VAL A 39 -10.74 -7.61 -15.19
N TYR A 40 -9.46 -7.96 -15.33
CA TYR A 40 -8.59 -7.38 -16.36
C TYR A 40 -8.03 -8.48 -17.25
N SER A 41 -7.92 -8.22 -18.56
CA SER A 41 -7.33 -9.18 -19.51
C SER A 41 -5.90 -9.57 -19.12
N ALA A 42 -5.13 -8.60 -18.61
CA ALA A 42 -3.76 -8.79 -18.11
C ALA A 42 -3.66 -9.68 -16.85
N ASP A 43 -4.78 -10.10 -16.23
CA ASP A 43 -4.76 -11.11 -15.17
C ASP A 43 -4.44 -12.52 -15.70
N LYS A 44 -4.62 -12.75 -17.01
CA LYS A 44 -4.29 -14.02 -17.67
C LYS A 44 -2.83 -14.13 -18.11
N GLU A 45 -2.13 -13.00 -18.14
CA GLU A 45 -0.76 -12.91 -18.62
C GLU A 45 0.23 -12.97 -17.45
N LYS A 46 1.30 -13.76 -17.59
CA LYS A 46 2.45 -13.68 -16.68
C LYS A 46 3.39 -12.60 -17.20
N SER A 47 3.71 -11.60 -16.37
CA SER A 47 4.70 -10.57 -16.75
C SER A 47 6.07 -11.22 -16.93
N THR A 48 6.60 -11.19 -18.16
CA THR A 48 7.88 -11.81 -18.54
C THR A 48 9.08 -10.87 -18.39
N SER A 49 8.85 -9.56 -18.24
CA SER A 49 9.89 -8.54 -18.05
C SER A 49 9.53 -7.65 -16.86
N GLY A 50 10.43 -7.57 -15.88
CA GLY A 50 10.24 -6.79 -14.66
C GLY A 50 11.51 -6.74 -13.82
N CYS A 51 11.62 -5.70 -13.00
CA CYS A 51 12.75 -5.49 -12.09
C CYS A 51 12.85 -6.66 -11.10
N GLN A 52 14.04 -7.23 -10.96
CA GLN A 52 14.31 -8.28 -9.99
C GLN A 52 14.66 -7.63 -8.65
N LYS A 53 13.70 -7.67 -7.72
CA LYS A 53 13.93 -7.32 -6.33
C LYS A 53 14.53 -8.52 -5.62
N ASN A 54 15.76 -8.40 -5.15
CA ASN A 54 16.40 -9.44 -4.36
C ASN A 54 15.79 -9.45 -2.94
N GLY A 55 14.83 -10.35 -2.71
CA GLY A 55 14.20 -10.54 -1.41
C GLY A 55 14.72 -11.78 -0.70
N GLY A 56 15.19 -11.63 0.54
CA GLY A 56 15.48 -12.76 1.42
C GLY A 56 14.19 -13.49 1.82
N ARG A 57 14.13 -14.82 1.65
CA ARG A 57 13.05 -15.64 2.20
C ARG A 57 13.24 -15.76 3.71
N HIS A 58 12.46 -15.00 4.48
CA HIS A 58 12.38 -15.24 5.93
C HIS A 58 11.24 -16.22 6.22
N HIS A 59 11.58 -17.42 6.70
CA HIS A 59 10.64 -18.34 7.32
C HIS A 59 10.15 -17.74 8.64
N ALA A 60 9.15 -16.86 8.59
CA ALA A 60 8.57 -16.29 9.80
C ALA A 60 7.35 -17.12 10.24
N LEU A 61 7.33 -17.48 11.52
CA LEU A 61 6.15 -17.99 12.26
C LEU A 61 4.99 -16.98 12.35
N PHE A 62 5.15 -15.80 11.77
CA PHE A 62 4.23 -14.69 11.88
C PHE A 62 3.82 -14.27 10.47
N PRO A 63 2.52 -14.16 10.19
CA PRO A 63 2.04 -13.78 8.87
C PRO A 63 2.53 -12.38 8.51
N GLY A 64 2.74 -12.12 7.22
CA GLY A 64 3.07 -10.76 6.77
C GLY A 64 1.93 -9.80 7.11
N ILE A 65 2.21 -8.51 7.26
CA ILE A 65 1.17 -7.50 7.45
C ILE A 65 1.41 -6.39 6.44
N PHE A 66 0.44 -6.19 5.56
CA PHE A 66 0.39 -5.06 4.66
C PHE A 66 -0.20 -3.87 5.41
N THR A 67 0.59 -2.82 5.62
CA THR A 67 0.17 -1.61 6.35
C THR A 67 0.22 -0.39 5.43
N THR A 68 -0.65 0.59 5.68
CA THR A 68 -0.77 1.77 4.81
C THR A 68 -0.81 3.03 5.65
N PHE A 69 -0.02 4.03 5.25
CA PHE A 69 0.14 5.26 6.03
C PHE A 69 0.03 6.48 5.15
N CYS A 70 -0.38 7.58 5.75
CA CYS A 70 -0.24 8.90 5.15
C CYS A 70 1.14 9.50 5.42
N PRO A 71 1.54 10.58 4.71
CA PRO A 71 2.82 11.26 4.92
C PRO A 71 3.04 11.78 6.35
N HIS A 72 1.98 12.01 7.11
CA HIS A 72 2.05 12.46 8.50
C HIS A 72 2.31 11.32 9.50
N GLY A 73 2.36 10.06 9.05
CA GLY A 73 2.55 8.88 9.91
C GLY A 73 1.26 8.23 10.42
N ILE A 74 0.08 8.75 10.05
CA ILE A 74 -1.20 8.14 10.44
C ILE A 74 -1.38 6.85 9.64
N CYS A 75 -1.63 5.75 10.34
CA CYS A 75 -1.92 4.47 9.70
C CYS A 75 -3.41 4.38 9.37
N TYR A 76 -3.74 4.11 8.10
CA TYR A 76 -5.11 3.92 7.65
C TYR A 76 -5.67 2.54 7.95
N GLY A 77 -4.78 1.56 8.19
CA GLY A 77 -5.18 0.20 8.46
C GLY A 77 -4.16 -0.83 8.01
N PHE A 78 -4.58 -2.09 8.09
CA PHE A 78 -3.75 -3.23 7.76
C PHE A 78 -4.53 -4.37 7.11
N GLU A 79 -3.82 -5.24 6.41
CA GLU A 79 -4.29 -6.52 5.92
C GLU A 79 -3.25 -7.60 6.22
N VAL A 80 -3.69 -8.71 6.82
CA VAL A 80 -2.81 -9.85 7.10
C VAL A 80 -2.54 -10.60 5.79
N MET A 81 -1.27 -10.86 5.51
CA MET A 81 -0.79 -11.55 4.33
C MET A 81 -0.42 -12.99 4.66
N GLU A 82 -1.12 -13.92 4.03
CA GLU A 82 -0.86 -15.37 4.13
C GLU A 82 0.21 -15.84 3.15
N CYS A 83 0.48 -15.03 2.10
CA CYS A 83 1.42 -15.32 1.03
C CYS A 83 2.43 -14.19 0.85
N ALA A 84 3.51 -14.47 0.14
CA ALA A 84 4.48 -13.46 -0.28
C ALA A 84 3.79 -12.31 -1.03
N GLU A 85 4.25 -11.09 -0.77
CA GLU A 85 3.62 -9.89 -1.30
C GLU A 85 3.72 -9.84 -2.83
N SER A 86 2.57 -9.71 -3.49
CA SER A 86 2.43 -9.57 -4.93
C SER A 86 1.90 -8.18 -5.27
N PRO A 87 2.27 -7.57 -6.41
CA PRO A 87 1.71 -6.30 -6.89
C PRO A 87 0.18 -6.24 -6.88
N ASN A 88 -0.50 -7.39 -6.94
CA ASN A 88 -1.95 -7.47 -6.87
C ASN A 88 -2.54 -6.90 -5.56
N ARG A 89 -1.86 -7.08 -4.42
CA ARG A 89 -2.35 -6.62 -3.11
C ARG A 89 -2.44 -5.09 -3.04
N PRO A 90 -1.33 -4.34 -3.19
CA PRO A 90 -1.39 -2.87 -3.22
C PRO A 90 -2.29 -2.36 -4.35
N PHE A 91 -2.29 -2.96 -5.55
CA PHE A 91 -3.22 -2.57 -6.62
C PHE A 91 -4.68 -2.70 -6.19
N THR A 92 -5.05 -3.85 -5.61
CA THR A 92 -6.42 -4.10 -5.14
C THR A 92 -6.80 -3.12 -4.06
N PHE A 93 -5.92 -2.89 -3.08
CA PHE A 93 -6.13 -1.90 -2.03
C PHE A 93 -6.41 -0.51 -2.60
N LEU A 94 -5.52 -0.01 -3.48
CA LEU A 94 -5.64 1.31 -4.10
C LEU A 94 -6.94 1.45 -4.91
N LYS A 95 -7.24 0.45 -5.74
CA LYS A 95 -8.40 0.48 -6.64
C LYS A 95 -9.71 0.42 -5.88
N THR A 96 -9.78 -0.40 -4.85
CA THR A 96 -11.04 -0.68 -4.15
C THR A 96 -11.39 0.39 -3.12
N ARG A 97 -10.41 1.08 -2.53
CA ARG A 97 -10.63 1.95 -1.35
C ARG A 97 -10.44 3.44 -1.57
N PHE A 98 -9.80 3.84 -2.66
CA PHE A 98 -9.69 5.26 -3.02
C PHE A 98 -10.66 5.60 -4.14
N GLU A 99 -11.33 6.74 -4.06
CA GLU A 99 -12.20 7.23 -5.13
C GLU A 99 -11.37 7.62 -6.37
N ARG A 100 -10.27 8.34 -6.12
CA ARG A 100 -9.22 8.70 -7.10
C ARG A 100 -7.88 8.18 -6.61
N ALA A 101 -7.03 7.70 -7.51
CA ALA A 101 -5.72 7.22 -7.13
C ALA A 101 -4.92 8.33 -6.41
N PRO A 102 -4.13 8.00 -5.37
CA PRO A 102 -3.24 8.96 -4.73
C PRO A 102 -2.30 9.62 -5.76
N GLU A 103 -1.97 10.90 -5.56
CA GLU A 103 -1.01 11.61 -6.43
C GLU A 103 0.40 11.01 -6.32
N ILE A 104 0.77 10.55 -5.12
CA ILE A 104 2.09 9.98 -4.84
C ILE A 104 1.90 8.64 -4.12
N ILE A 105 2.59 7.62 -4.61
CA ILE A 105 2.67 6.30 -4.00
C ILE A 105 4.14 5.95 -3.77
N ILE A 106 4.47 5.62 -2.53
CA ILE A 106 5.80 5.16 -2.12
C ILE A 106 5.65 3.71 -1.65
N TYR A 107 6.38 2.81 -2.27
CA TYR A 107 6.28 1.37 -1.99
C TYR A 107 7.60 0.65 -2.34
N ASP A 108 7.84 -0.50 -1.72
CA ASP A 108 9.13 -1.20 -1.80
C ASP A 108 9.30 -2.02 -3.09
N ASN A 109 8.23 -2.26 -3.83
CA ASN A 109 8.20 -3.00 -5.09
C ASN A 109 7.42 -2.21 -6.15
N THR A 110 7.61 -0.89 -6.12
CA THR A 110 6.87 0.07 -6.93
C THR A 110 7.03 -0.15 -8.43
N CYS A 111 8.22 -0.50 -8.91
CA CYS A 111 8.45 -0.78 -10.34
C CYS A 111 7.47 -1.83 -10.89
N ASN A 112 7.29 -2.93 -10.15
CA ASN A 112 6.38 -4.00 -10.53
C ASN A 112 4.92 -3.60 -10.29
N LEU A 113 4.63 -2.85 -9.22
CA LEU A 113 3.30 -2.29 -8.99
C LEU A 113 2.86 -1.34 -10.11
N HIS A 114 3.75 -0.47 -10.58
CA HIS A 114 3.44 0.54 -11.58
C HIS A 114 3.14 -0.11 -12.93
N GLN A 115 3.98 -1.06 -13.38
CA GLN A 115 3.70 -1.86 -14.56
C GLN A 115 2.39 -2.67 -14.42
N TYR A 116 2.18 -3.28 -13.26
CA TYR A 116 0.96 -4.04 -12.95
C TYR A 116 -0.29 -3.17 -13.05
N ALA A 117 -0.22 -1.93 -12.55
CA ALA A 117 -1.29 -0.96 -12.52
C ALA A 117 -1.61 -0.42 -13.92
N LEU A 118 -0.60 -0.02 -14.69
CA LEU A 118 -0.78 0.52 -16.04
C LEU A 118 -1.33 -0.51 -17.03
N ASN A 119 -0.95 -1.79 -16.88
CA ASN A 119 -1.49 -2.86 -17.72
C ASN A 119 -2.97 -3.20 -17.43
N ARG A 120 -3.54 -2.67 -16.34
CA ARG A 120 -4.89 -2.97 -15.90
C ARG A 120 -5.79 -1.76 -15.96
N ASP A 121 -5.40 -0.66 -15.34
CA ASP A 121 -6.22 0.54 -15.23
C ASP A 121 -5.38 1.81 -15.37
N PRO A 122 -4.84 2.09 -16.57
CA PRO A 122 -3.97 3.24 -16.79
C PRO A 122 -4.72 4.56 -16.60
N VAL A 123 -6.04 4.59 -16.82
CA VAL A 123 -6.86 5.80 -16.62
C VAL A 123 -6.93 6.14 -15.13
N PHE A 124 -7.16 5.17 -14.26
CA PHE A 124 -7.23 5.40 -12.82
C PHE A 124 -5.91 5.93 -12.24
N PHE A 125 -4.77 5.46 -12.74
CA PHE A 125 -3.43 5.84 -12.28
C PHE A 125 -2.74 6.92 -13.12
N SER A 126 -3.45 7.55 -14.06
CA SER A 126 -2.91 8.52 -15.02
C SER A 126 -2.20 9.73 -14.39
N HIS A 127 -2.58 10.11 -13.16
CA HIS A 127 -2.03 11.26 -12.43
C HIS A 127 -1.24 10.83 -11.19
N THR A 128 -0.88 9.55 -11.10
CA THR A 128 -0.18 8.99 -9.94
C THR A 128 1.31 8.84 -10.24
N ARG A 129 2.14 9.48 -9.42
CA ARG A 129 3.59 9.28 -9.39
C ARG A 129 3.91 8.14 -8.44
N MET A 130 4.56 7.10 -8.93
CA MET A 130 4.98 5.98 -8.10
C MET A 130 6.51 5.95 -7.99
N VAL A 131 7.02 5.96 -6.76
CA VAL A 131 8.46 5.86 -6.46
C VAL A 131 8.76 4.70 -5.53
N VAL A 132 9.97 4.17 -5.63
CA VAL A 132 10.48 3.14 -4.73
C VAL A 132 10.85 3.78 -3.38
N ASP A 133 10.55 3.08 -2.29
CA ASP A 133 11.03 3.47 -0.96
C ASP A 133 12.57 3.57 -0.94
N GLY A 134 13.09 4.70 -0.47
CA GLY A 134 14.51 5.03 -0.51
C GLY A 134 15.41 4.00 0.19
N LEU A 135 14.94 3.34 1.24
CA LEU A 135 15.69 2.26 1.91
C LEU A 135 15.88 1.02 1.05
N HIS A 136 14.97 0.79 0.12
CA HIS A 136 14.91 -0.43 -0.67
C HIS A 136 15.55 -0.26 -2.05
N TRP A 137 15.84 0.98 -2.48
CA TRP A 137 16.34 1.30 -3.82
C TRP A 137 17.54 0.44 -4.25
N ASP A 138 18.52 0.24 -3.36
CA ASP A 138 19.73 -0.52 -3.68
C ASP A 138 19.45 -2.02 -3.95
N ASN A 139 18.29 -2.53 -3.52
CA ASN A 139 17.87 -3.91 -3.78
C ASN A 139 17.20 -4.09 -5.16
N HIS A 140 17.00 -3.00 -5.91
CA HIS A 140 16.40 -3.02 -7.24
C HIS A 140 17.47 -3.10 -8.33
N THR A 141 17.40 -4.16 -9.13
CA THR A 141 18.25 -4.35 -10.31
C THR A 141 17.44 -4.21 -11.58
N ALA A 142 18.03 -3.60 -12.62
CA ALA A 142 17.36 -3.33 -13.91
C ALA A 142 16.08 -2.46 -13.82
N CYS A 143 15.94 -1.65 -12.76
CA CYS A 143 14.90 -0.66 -12.61
C CYS A 143 15.30 0.67 -13.27
N ALA A 144 14.35 1.38 -13.88
CA ALA A 144 14.59 2.73 -14.42
C ALA A 144 14.88 3.74 -13.30
N ILE A 145 15.81 4.67 -13.53
CA ILE A 145 16.22 5.68 -12.54
C ILE A 145 15.05 6.58 -12.07
N GLY A 146 14.01 6.74 -12.89
CA GLY A 146 12.80 7.48 -12.52
C GLY A 146 12.02 6.90 -11.34
N TYR A 147 12.32 5.66 -10.91
CA TYR A 147 11.74 5.09 -9.70
C TYR A 147 12.48 5.50 -8.42
N LYS A 148 13.66 6.15 -8.52
CA LYS A 148 14.45 6.57 -7.37
C LYS A 148 13.83 7.78 -6.69
N GLY A 149 13.04 7.54 -5.63
CA GLY A 149 12.27 8.59 -4.96
C GLY A 149 13.11 9.77 -4.45
N LEU A 150 14.32 9.50 -3.95
CA LEU A 150 15.20 10.53 -3.36
C LEU A 150 15.72 11.57 -4.37
N ASP A 151 15.61 11.33 -5.68
CA ASP A 151 15.99 12.30 -6.70
C ASP A 151 14.93 13.41 -6.84
N TYR A 152 13.72 13.21 -6.30
CA TYR A 152 12.62 14.17 -6.36
C TYR A 152 12.53 15.04 -5.09
N PRO A 153 12.59 16.39 -5.20
CA PRO A 153 12.58 17.29 -4.04
C PRO A 153 11.34 17.17 -3.15
N PHE A 154 10.17 16.87 -3.73
CA PHE A 154 8.93 16.72 -2.99
C PHE A 154 8.88 15.44 -2.14
N ILE A 155 9.58 14.38 -2.56
CA ILE A 155 9.70 13.13 -1.79
C ILE A 155 10.66 13.28 -0.62
N ARG A 156 11.72 14.09 -0.75
CA ARG A 156 12.70 14.32 0.33
C ARG A 156 12.09 14.89 1.61
N ARG A 157 10.92 15.53 1.51
CA ARG A 157 10.17 16.09 2.65
C ARG A 157 9.23 15.07 3.31
N ILE A 158 9.09 13.89 2.72
CA ILE A 158 8.24 12.81 3.22
C ILE A 158 9.13 11.77 3.90
N ASN A 159 8.73 11.33 5.09
CA ASN A 159 9.39 10.20 5.73
C ASN A 159 9.02 8.91 4.98
N THR A 160 9.86 8.48 4.05
CA THR A 160 9.63 7.24 3.28
C THR A 160 9.75 5.98 4.15
N GLN A 161 10.37 6.10 5.32
CA GLN A 161 10.65 4.99 6.25
C GLN A 161 9.52 4.73 7.26
N ILE A 162 8.38 5.43 7.16
CA ILE A 162 7.25 5.28 8.11
C ILE A 162 6.83 3.82 8.27
N VAL A 163 6.77 3.07 7.16
CA VAL A 163 6.37 1.66 7.16
C VAL A 163 7.38 0.83 7.95
N GLU A 164 8.68 0.98 7.67
CA GLU A 164 9.73 0.24 8.36
C GLU A 164 9.84 0.57 9.86
N GLN A 165 9.68 1.85 10.21
CA GLN A 165 9.64 2.28 11.62
C GLN A 165 8.47 1.62 12.38
N ASN A 166 7.30 1.50 11.75
CA ASN A 166 6.15 0.82 12.34
C ASN A 166 6.31 -0.70 12.34
N ASN A 167 6.88 -1.28 11.28
CA ASN A 167 7.23 -2.70 11.23
C ASN A 167 8.22 -3.08 12.34
N ALA A 168 9.17 -2.20 12.67
CA ALA A 168 10.08 -2.39 13.80
C ALA A 168 9.34 -2.36 15.15
N LYS A 169 8.34 -1.49 15.32
CA LYS A 169 7.46 -1.48 16.51
C LYS A 169 6.64 -2.79 16.59
N LEU A 170 6.07 -3.26 15.47
CA LEU A 170 5.34 -4.52 15.38
C LEU A 170 6.22 -5.75 15.66
N LYS A 171 7.49 -5.75 15.19
CA LYS A 171 8.45 -6.83 15.45
C LYS A 171 8.67 -7.07 16.95
N LYS A 172 8.60 -6.03 17.78
CA LYS A 172 8.71 -6.16 19.25
C LYS A 172 7.52 -6.91 19.88
N LEU A 173 6.35 -6.83 19.25
CA LEU A 173 5.12 -7.50 19.70
C LEU A 173 4.99 -8.92 19.13
N LYS A 174 5.83 -9.27 18.15
CA LYS A 174 5.75 -10.51 17.38
C LYS A 174 5.76 -11.76 18.25
N SER A 175 6.60 -11.81 19.28
CA SER A 175 6.71 -12.95 20.20
C SER A 175 5.38 -13.21 20.92
N SER A 176 4.76 -12.18 21.50
CA SER A 176 3.48 -12.30 22.18
C SER A 176 2.33 -12.62 21.22
N LEU A 177 2.33 -12.00 20.04
CA LEU A 177 1.29 -12.18 19.03
C LEU A 177 1.28 -13.57 18.40
N SER A 178 2.44 -14.24 18.28
CA SER A 178 2.56 -15.58 17.68
C SER A 178 1.86 -16.69 18.47
N TYR A 179 1.58 -16.49 19.76
CA TYR A 179 0.87 -17.47 20.61
C TYR A 179 -0.62 -17.19 20.76
N MET A 180 -1.15 -16.15 20.11
CA MET A 180 -2.55 -15.76 20.23
C MET A 180 -3.45 -16.52 19.27
N THR A 181 -4.71 -16.70 19.64
CA THR A 181 -5.74 -17.12 18.68
C THR A 181 -5.93 -16.04 17.62
N PRO A 182 -6.41 -16.37 16.40
CA PRO A 182 -6.61 -15.39 15.33
C PRO A 182 -7.46 -14.18 15.73
N ALA A 183 -8.49 -14.39 16.55
CA ALA A 183 -9.34 -13.31 17.07
C ALA A 183 -8.57 -12.33 17.98
N HIS A 184 -7.79 -12.86 18.93
CA HIS A 184 -6.96 -12.03 19.83
C HIS A 184 -5.82 -11.35 19.09
N PHE A 185 -5.25 -12.02 18.09
CA PHE A 185 -4.24 -11.45 17.20
C PHE A 185 -4.78 -10.20 16.49
N LEU A 186 -5.94 -10.30 15.85
CA LEU A 186 -6.57 -9.17 15.16
C LEU A 186 -6.95 -8.05 16.12
N MET A 187 -7.50 -8.37 17.29
CA MET A 187 -7.80 -7.39 18.33
C MET A 187 -6.54 -6.62 18.75
N SER A 188 -5.44 -7.33 18.95
CA SER A 188 -4.16 -6.73 19.35
C SER A 188 -3.58 -5.83 18.26
N LEU A 189 -3.69 -6.21 16.99
CA LEU A 189 -3.28 -5.35 15.86
C LEU A 189 -4.15 -4.08 15.75
N LYS A 190 -5.48 -4.21 15.93
CA LYS A 190 -6.39 -3.05 15.96
C LYS A 190 -6.04 -2.10 17.09
N PHE A 191 -5.77 -2.63 18.29
CA PHE A 191 -5.37 -1.83 19.44
C PHE A 191 -4.01 -1.14 19.23
N PHE A 192 -3.02 -1.87 18.69
CA PHE A 192 -1.71 -1.32 18.34
C PHE A 192 -1.83 -0.15 17.35
N LEU A 193 -2.60 -0.35 16.27
CA LEU A 193 -2.87 0.69 15.28
C LEU A 193 -3.47 1.94 15.92
N TRP A 194 -4.51 1.75 16.74
CA TRP A 194 -5.17 2.83 17.45
C TRP A 194 -4.19 3.57 18.36
N HIS A 195 -3.38 2.85 19.14
CA HIS A 195 -2.40 3.43 20.06
C HIS A 195 -1.34 4.25 19.32
N CYS A 196 -0.82 3.75 18.19
CA CYS A 196 0.12 4.49 17.34
C CYS A 196 -0.50 5.80 16.83
N ASN A 197 -1.70 5.74 16.28
CA ASN A 197 -2.41 6.91 15.78
C ASN A 197 -2.76 7.91 16.91
N PHE A 198 -3.15 7.42 18.08
CA PHE A 198 -3.46 8.24 19.25
C PHE A 198 -2.22 9.00 19.75
N THR A 199 -1.09 8.29 19.89
CA THR A 199 0.18 8.89 20.33
C THR A 199 0.66 9.96 19.36
N LEU A 200 0.61 9.67 18.06
CA LEU A 200 0.99 10.62 17.01
C LEU A 200 0.18 11.93 17.10
N LYS A 201 -1.15 11.83 17.21
CA LYS A 201 -2.04 13.00 17.34
C LYS A 201 -1.68 13.87 18.56
N ARG A 202 -1.32 13.24 19.69
CA ARG A 202 -0.88 13.97 20.89
C ARG A 202 0.46 14.68 20.70
N CYS A 203 1.42 14.04 20.04
CA CYS A 203 2.72 14.65 19.79
C CYS A 203 2.59 15.84 18.80
N SER A 204 1.71 15.74 17.80
CA SER A 204 1.38 16.86 16.91
C SER A 204 0.69 18.03 17.63
N GLN A 205 -0.21 17.77 18.58
CA GLN A 205 -0.90 18.82 19.35
C GLN A 205 -0.02 19.49 20.42
N SER A 206 1.01 18.78 20.90
CA SER A 206 1.90 19.28 21.96
C SER A 206 3.17 19.97 21.44
N GLY A 207 3.32 20.11 20.11
CA GLY A 207 4.46 20.79 19.49
C GLY A 207 5.81 20.10 19.73
N ARG A 208 5.83 18.85 20.22
CA ARG A 208 7.07 18.10 20.45
C ARG A 208 7.49 17.42 19.16
N ASN A 209 8.48 18.01 18.48
CA ASN A 209 9.12 17.38 17.33
C ASN A 209 10.07 16.25 17.78
N ASN A 210 9.89 15.07 17.17
CA ASN A 210 10.90 14.03 16.93
C ASN A 210 11.22 12.96 17.99
N THR A 211 10.41 12.72 19.03
CA THR A 211 10.62 11.54 19.92
C THR A 211 9.33 10.81 20.33
N CYS A 212 8.45 10.52 19.36
CA CYS A 212 7.35 9.55 19.44
C CYS A 212 7.34 8.71 18.14
#